data_AF-A0A8H7F4S1-F1
#
_entry.id   AF-A0A8H7F4S1-F1
#
_cell.length_a   1.000
_cell.length_b   1.000
_cell.length_c   1.000
_cell.angle_alpha   90.00
_cell.angle_beta   90.00
_cell.angle_gamma   90.00
#
_symmetry.space_group_name_H-M   'P 1'
#
loop_
_entity.id
_entity.type
_entity.pdbx_description
1 polymer ?
#
loop_
_entity_poly.entity_id
_entity_poly.type
_entity_poly.pdbx_seq_one_letter_code
_entity_poly.pdbx_strand_id
1 'polypeptide(L)'
;MTFKRVGRDSSKSPIPFKPPWTLSFHLFSLSQHHLKSVLIPNHVRRPQTLELSDRVVPETRNIQISPRRSIIHESYRLPPELWIEIFSHCLADFPRIDSCQIPSTTLASVCKAWNHLVMTTPRFWSKFEIVYEDLNHSQVQQDDIMRTLQLWLRRSRQHPLSFRLIHKYAGSPTNPVGSTRYLTTLVSHASRWQNVQFHGPSESLVLLPSQLPNGKLPTLRSLSFHVNGSAGFPFDVASLNIPWSQLSGLDLQIYQDNAHSLNECFTFLSSARNLTCVALNATFPFTLGGHLETITLPYLRSFKLSIQGSDSEGTAELSLRDFLEHVSIPNLTTFSLEWQDPR
;
A
#
# COMPACT_ATOMS: atom_id res chain seq x y z
N MET A 1 -3.05 -25.30 13.08
CA MET A 1 -4.49 -24.98 13.23
C MET A 1 -4.66 -24.17 14.51
N THR A 2 -5.11 -22.92 14.41
CA THR A 2 -5.36 -22.08 15.60
C THR A 2 -6.83 -21.74 15.58
N PHE A 3 -7.65 -22.57 16.23
CA PHE A 3 -9.05 -22.25 16.47
C PHE A 3 -9.13 -21.29 17.67
N LYS A 4 -9.65 -20.09 17.46
CA LYS A 4 -9.91 -19.14 18.55
C LYS A 4 -11.41 -18.88 18.64
N ARG A 5 -12.09 -19.67 19.47
CA ARG A 5 -13.49 -19.43 19.88
C ARG A 5 -13.44 -18.55 21.12
N VAL A 6 -13.92 -17.31 21.04
CA VAL A 6 -13.96 -16.39 22.19
C VAL A 6 -15.38 -16.40 22.76
N GLY A 7 -15.55 -17.10 23.89
CA GLY A 7 -16.73 -17.01 24.73
C GLY A 7 -16.72 -15.73 25.57
N ARG A 8 -17.90 -15.18 25.84
CA ARG A 8 -18.15 -13.97 26.63
C ARG A 8 -17.52 -14.08 28.02
N ASP A 9 -16.74 -13.06 28.39
CA ASP A 9 -16.72 -12.58 29.76
C ASP A 9 -16.48 -11.07 29.78
N SER A 10 -17.42 -10.36 30.40
CA SER A 10 -17.47 -8.91 30.55
C SER A 10 -16.53 -8.42 31.66
N SER A 11 -15.91 -7.26 31.43
CA SER A 11 -15.02 -6.52 32.34
C SER A 11 -13.56 -7.00 32.44
N LYS A 12 -12.77 -6.66 31.43
CA LYS A 12 -11.34 -6.31 31.56
C LYS A 12 -10.88 -5.65 30.25
N SER A 13 -10.24 -4.49 30.37
CA SER A 13 -9.65 -3.75 29.26
C SER A 13 -8.67 -4.64 28.47
N PRO A 14 -8.80 -4.74 27.14
CA PRO A 14 -7.91 -5.59 26.36
C PRO A 14 -6.53 -4.92 26.20
N ILE A 15 -5.51 -5.61 26.70
CA ILE A 15 -4.10 -5.36 26.41
C ILE A 15 -3.92 -5.39 24.88
N PRO A 16 -3.28 -4.38 24.26
CA PRO A 16 -3.16 -4.34 22.80
C PRO A 16 -2.23 -5.46 22.32
N PHE A 17 -2.81 -6.45 21.64
CA PHE A 17 -2.10 -7.53 20.97
C PHE A 17 -1.43 -6.98 19.71
N LYS A 18 -0.10 -6.82 19.75
CA LYS A 18 0.70 -6.35 18.63
C LYS A 18 0.98 -7.51 17.65
N PRO A 19 0.68 -7.37 16.35
CA PRO A 19 0.97 -8.39 15.35
C PRO A 19 2.47 -8.49 15.04
N PRO A 20 2.97 -9.66 14.57
CA PRO A 20 4.40 -10.01 14.53
C PRO A 20 5.29 -9.15 13.62
N TRP A 21 4.72 -8.27 12.79
CA TRP A 21 5.46 -7.31 11.96
C TRP A 21 5.80 -5.98 12.67
N THR A 22 5.31 -5.75 13.90
CA THR A 22 5.64 -4.55 14.68
C THR A 22 7.05 -4.56 15.30
N LEU A 23 7.68 -5.73 15.43
CA LEU A 23 9.07 -5.84 15.92
C LEU A 23 10.10 -5.41 14.86
N SER A 24 9.74 -5.48 13.58
CA SER A 24 10.58 -4.96 12.49
C SER A 24 10.68 -3.43 12.51
N PHE A 25 9.68 -2.71 13.05
CA PHE A 25 9.64 -1.24 13.06
C PHE A 25 10.67 -0.59 14.01
N HIS A 26 10.93 -1.19 15.17
CA HIS A 26 11.86 -0.58 16.15
C HIS A 26 13.34 -0.77 15.78
N LEU A 27 13.69 -1.92 15.19
CA LEU A 27 15.04 -2.17 14.67
C LEU A 27 15.31 -1.38 13.37
N PHE A 28 14.30 -1.16 12.52
CA PHE A 28 14.42 -0.29 11.34
C PHE A 28 14.51 1.21 11.69
N SER A 29 13.79 1.67 12.72
CA SER A 29 13.83 3.07 13.15
C SER A 29 15.22 3.48 13.67
N LEU A 30 15.89 2.59 14.42
CA LEU A 30 17.27 2.80 14.89
C LEU A 30 18.29 2.79 13.73
N SER A 31 18.13 1.88 12.76
CA SER A 31 18.94 1.83 11.54
C SER A 31 18.78 3.11 10.68
N GLN A 32 17.55 3.59 10.51
CA GLN A 32 17.23 4.84 9.80
C GLN A 32 17.84 6.06 10.50
N HIS A 33 17.85 6.11 11.83
CA HIS A 33 18.46 7.21 12.58
C HIS A 33 19.99 7.21 12.46
N HIS A 34 20.60 6.02 12.42
CA HIS A 34 22.05 5.86 12.31
C HIS A 34 22.57 6.10 10.87
N LEU A 35 21.81 5.73 9.83
CA LEU A 35 22.15 6.04 8.44
C LEU A 35 21.92 7.52 8.10
N LYS A 36 20.86 8.15 8.64
CA LYS A 36 20.64 9.60 8.51
C LYS A 36 21.77 10.41 9.16
N SER A 37 22.30 9.99 10.30
CA SER A 37 23.40 10.70 10.98
C SER A 37 24.76 10.48 10.31
N VAL A 38 24.98 9.34 9.66
CA VAL A 38 26.26 9.00 9.00
C VAL A 38 26.36 9.56 7.58
N LEU A 39 25.24 9.69 6.85
CA LEU A 39 25.25 10.11 5.43
C LEU A 39 24.75 11.54 5.17
N ILE A 40 24.09 12.20 6.14
CA ILE A 40 23.57 13.57 5.98
C ILE A 40 24.34 14.48 6.96
N PRO A 41 25.36 15.21 6.51
CA PRO A 41 25.99 16.22 7.35
C PRO A 41 24.97 17.32 7.67
N ASN A 42 24.70 17.52 8.97
CA ASN A 42 23.94 18.66 9.48
C ASN A 42 24.66 19.97 9.16
N HIS A 43 24.43 20.57 7.98
CA HIS A 43 24.71 21.99 7.76
C HIS A 43 23.88 22.55 6.59
N VAL A 44 22.65 22.96 6.91
CA VAL A 44 22.01 24.10 6.22
C VAL A 44 21.43 25.03 7.29
N ARG A 45 22.30 25.83 7.92
CA ARG A 45 21.86 27.01 8.68
C ARG A 45 21.91 28.19 7.70
N ARG A 46 20.74 28.77 7.41
CA ARG A 46 20.63 30.04 6.68
C ARG A 46 21.37 31.14 7.46
N PRO A 47 22.07 32.09 6.81
CA PRO A 47 22.59 33.26 7.51
C PRO A 47 21.42 34.20 7.84
N GLN A 48 21.25 34.52 9.12
CA GLN A 48 20.49 35.69 9.55
C GLN A 48 21.47 36.87 9.58
N THR A 49 21.14 37.91 8.82
CA THR A 49 21.84 39.20 8.79
C THR A 49 21.57 39.93 10.11
N LEU A 50 22.62 40.27 10.86
CA LEU A 50 22.58 41.26 11.93
C LEU A 50 23.88 42.07 11.89
N GLU A 51 23.71 43.37 11.86
CA GLU A 51 24.72 44.41 11.66
C GLU A 51 25.56 44.70 12.93
N LEU A 52 26.85 44.97 12.70
CA LEU A 52 27.76 45.96 13.32
C LEU A 52 27.82 46.10 14.87
N SER A 53 28.99 45.82 15.47
CA SER A 53 30.00 46.86 15.79
C SER A 53 31.27 46.30 16.48
N ASP A 54 32.40 46.80 15.96
CA ASP A 54 33.66 47.22 16.58
C ASP A 54 34.57 46.35 17.49
N ARG A 55 35.78 46.13 16.92
CA ARG A 55 37.16 46.33 17.47
C ARG A 55 37.75 45.29 18.45
N VAL A 56 38.86 44.64 18.02
CA VAL A 56 40.27 44.85 18.46
C VAL A 56 41.19 43.70 17.97
N VAL A 57 42.13 44.06 17.08
CA VAL A 57 43.55 43.63 16.84
C VAL A 57 43.96 42.13 16.79
N PRO A 58 44.85 41.70 15.86
CA PRO A 58 45.01 40.31 15.43
C PRO A 58 46.23 39.58 16.05
N GLU A 59 46.10 38.28 16.28
CA GLU A 59 47.23 37.39 16.53
C GLU A 59 47.23 36.25 15.50
N THR A 60 48.11 36.37 14.51
CA THR A 60 48.32 35.44 13.41
C THR A 60 49.01 34.17 13.91
N ARG A 61 48.23 33.17 14.34
CA ARG A 61 48.69 31.78 14.34
C ARG A 61 48.43 31.17 12.97
N ASN A 62 49.51 31.03 12.19
CA ASN A 62 49.57 30.23 10.98
C ASN A 62 49.20 28.77 11.30
N ILE A 63 47.90 28.45 11.22
CA ILE A 63 47.43 27.09 11.10
C ILE A 63 47.55 26.75 9.63
N GLN A 64 48.61 26.01 9.25
CA GLN A 64 48.63 25.33 7.97
C GLN A 64 47.47 24.33 7.94
N ILE A 65 46.36 24.74 7.33
CA ILE A 65 45.28 23.84 6.98
C ILE A 65 45.79 23.01 5.80
N SER A 66 46.45 21.91 6.13
CA SER A 66 46.66 20.80 5.21
C SER A 66 45.32 20.50 4.55
N PRO A 67 45.22 20.44 3.21
CA PRO A 67 43.96 20.11 2.58
C PRO A 67 43.61 18.68 3.00
N ARG A 68 42.53 18.51 3.77
CA ARG A 68 41.85 17.22 3.96
C ARG A 68 41.23 16.76 2.63
N ARG A 69 42.08 16.56 1.62
CA ARG A 69 41.75 16.03 0.30
C ARG A 69 42.24 14.58 0.24
N SER A 70 41.60 13.67 0.98
CA SER A 70 41.90 12.23 0.78
C SER A 70 40.89 11.23 1.32
N ILE A 71 39.88 11.59 2.13
CA ILE A 71 38.88 10.60 2.59
C ILE A 71 37.56 10.72 1.81
N ILE A 72 37.30 11.89 1.20
CA ILE A 72 36.06 12.14 0.45
C ILE A 72 36.11 11.58 -0.98
N HIS A 73 37.24 11.00 -1.42
CA HIS A 73 37.43 10.61 -2.84
C HIS A 73 37.07 9.15 -3.14
N GLU A 74 36.98 8.29 -2.11
CA GLU A 74 36.70 6.85 -2.29
C GLU A 74 35.22 6.48 -2.13
N SER A 75 34.43 7.29 -1.43
CA SER A 75 32.98 7.10 -1.29
C SER A 75 32.19 7.42 -2.58
N TYR A 76 32.80 8.02 -3.61
CA TYR A 76 32.17 8.29 -4.90
C TYR A 76 32.40 7.21 -5.97
N ARG A 77 33.03 6.08 -5.64
CA ARG A 77 33.32 5.00 -6.61
C ARG A 77 32.24 3.94 -6.76
N LEU A 78 31.10 4.08 -6.09
CA LEU A 78 29.97 3.20 -6.32
C LEU A 78 29.34 3.52 -7.69
N PRO A 79 29.18 2.53 -8.58
CA PRO A 79 28.41 2.69 -9.80
C PRO A 79 26.99 3.23 -9.52
N PRO A 80 26.40 3.98 -10.45
CA PRO A 80 25.04 4.51 -10.32
C PRO A 80 23.99 3.48 -9.88
N GLU A 81 24.14 2.23 -10.32
CA GLU A 81 23.23 1.12 -10.02
C GLU A 81 23.24 0.78 -8.53
N LEU A 82 24.43 0.79 -7.90
CA LEU A 82 24.55 0.51 -6.47
C LEU A 82 24.00 1.66 -5.63
N TRP A 83 24.16 2.91 -6.07
CA TRP A 83 23.49 4.04 -5.44
C TRP A 83 21.97 3.93 -5.52
N ILE A 84 21.44 3.52 -6.68
CA ILE A 84 20.00 3.32 -6.86
C ILE A 84 19.47 2.25 -5.91
N GLU A 85 20.22 1.16 -5.71
CA GLU A 85 19.84 0.11 -4.78
C GLU A 85 19.91 0.58 -3.32
N ILE A 86 20.98 1.28 -2.93
CA ILE A 86 21.09 1.89 -1.59
C ILE A 86 19.92 2.84 -1.32
N PHE A 87 19.61 3.72 -2.28
CA PHE A 87 18.48 4.64 -2.16
C PHE A 87 17.16 3.89 -2.04
N SER A 88 16.98 2.79 -2.78
CA SER A 88 15.78 1.95 -2.69
C SER A 88 15.56 1.39 -1.28
N HIS A 89 16.63 1.11 -0.53
CA HIS A 89 16.55 0.68 0.87
C HIS A 89 16.39 1.82 1.89
N CYS A 90 16.74 3.05 1.49
CA CYS A 90 16.59 4.23 2.34
C CYS A 90 15.18 4.83 2.28
N LEU A 91 14.47 4.62 1.17
CA LEU A 91 13.10 5.09 0.97
C LEU A 91 12.11 4.17 1.69
N ALA A 92 11.01 4.74 2.18
CA ALA A 92 9.87 3.93 2.63
C ALA A 92 9.29 3.15 1.44
N ASP A 93 8.71 1.97 1.71
CA ASP A 93 8.12 1.12 0.64
C ASP A 93 7.01 1.84 -0.13
N PHE A 94 6.18 2.61 0.58
CA PHE A 94 5.12 3.45 0.04
C PHE A 94 5.18 4.84 0.71
N PRO A 95 5.98 5.77 0.17
CA PRO A 95 6.07 7.13 0.69
C PRO A 95 4.74 7.86 0.51
N ARG A 96 4.32 8.61 1.54
CA ARG A 96 3.05 9.35 1.57
C ARG A 96 3.18 10.68 0.82
N ILE A 97 2.24 10.95 -0.09
CA ILE A 97 2.27 12.11 -1.00
C ILE A 97 2.05 13.46 -0.28
N ASP A 98 1.40 13.47 0.88
CA ASP A 98 1.12 14.69 1.66
C ASP A 98 2.24 15.10 2.63
N SER A 99 3.31 14.31 2.72
CA SER A 99 4.40 14.62 3.63
C SER A 99 5.31 15.68 3.03
N CYS A 100 5.43 16.83 3.72
CA CYS A 100 6.42 17.88 3.41
C CYS A 100 7.88 17.38 3.37
N GLN A 101 8.11 16.11 3.72
CA GLN A 101 9.38 15.41 3.63
C GLN A 101 9.23 14.21 2.70
N ILE A 102 9.11 14.48 1.40
CA ILE A 102 9.18 13.43 0.39
C ILE A 102 10.56 12.76 0.52
N PRO A 103 10.65 11.45 0.81
CA PRO A 103 11.94 10.79 1.02
C PRO A 103 12.88 10.95 -0.19
N SER A 104 12.32 10.94 -1.40
CA SER A 104 13.04 11.18 -2.65
C SER A 104 13.59 12.61 -2.74
N THR A 105 12.89 13.64 -2.23
CA THR A 105 13.40 15.01 -2.27
C THR A 105 14.50 15.25 -1.24
N THR A 106 14.48 14.52 -0.12
CA THR A 106 15.54 14.56 0.88
C THR A 106 16.84 13.95 0.34
N LEU A 107 16.76 12.80 -0.35
CA LEU A 107 17.93 12.24 -1.03
C LEU A 107 18.43 13.17 -2.14
N ALA A 108 17.50 13.77 -2.90
CA ALA A 108 17.85 14.68 -3.98
C ALA A 108 18.47 16.02 -3.50
N SER A 109 18.37 16.39 -2.21
CA SER A 109 18.95 17.63 -1.69
C SER A 109 20.40 17.49 -1.21
N VAL A 110 20.96 16.28 -1.15
CA VAL A 110 22.29 16.04 -0.57
C VAL A 110 23.42 16.59 -1.44
N CYS A 111 23.48 16.20 -2.72
CA CYS A 111 24.45 16.72 -3.68
C CYS A 111 23.90 16.67 -5.11
N LYS A 112 24.56 17.36 -6.05
CA LYS A 112 24.14 17.38 -7.47
C LYS A 112 24.06 15.98 -8.10
N ALA A 113 24.98 15.09 -7.75
CA ALA A 113 24.99 13.71 -8.26
C ALA A 113 23.78 12.90 -7.77
N TRP A 114 23.46 12.97 -6.48
CA TRP A 114 22.29 12.30 -5.91
C TRP A 114 21.00 12.90 -6.45
N ASN A 115 20.94 14.23 -6.58
CA ASN A 115 19.84 14.91 -7.24
C ASN A 115 19.61 14.34 -8.63
N HIS A 116 20.66 14.32 -9.46
CA HIS A 116 20.59 13.77 -10.81
C HIS A 116 20.06 12.34 -10.80
N LEU A 117 20.66 11.44 -10.01
CA LEU A 117 20.25 10.03 -9.91
C LEU A 117 18.78 9.88 -9.51
N VAL A 118 18.33 10.56 -8.46
CA VAL A 118 16.94 10.48 -8.00
C VAL A 118 15.97 11.04 -9.04
N MET A 119 16.34 12.16 -9.67
CA MET A 119 15.50 12.83 -10.65
C MET A 119 15.43 12.08 -11.99
N THR A 120 16.45 11.30 -12.35
CA THR A 120 16.48 10.50 -13.59
C THR A 120 15.93 9.10 -13.44
N THR A 121 15.82 8.57 -12.21
CA THR A 121 15.40 7.19 -11.94
C THR A 121 13.89 7.09 -11.70
N PRO A 122 13.09 6.56 -12.66
CA PRO A 122 11.62 6.58 -12.54
C PRO A 122 11.06 5.70 -11.42
N ARG A 123 11.80 4.64 -11.03
CA ARG A 123 11.41 3.69 -9.98
C ARG A 123 11.14 4.37 -8.62
N PHE A 124 11.84 5.48 -8.32
CA PHE A 124 11.65 6.23 -7.08
C PHE A 124 10.36 7.04 -7.01
N TRP A 125 9.63 7.13 -8.12
CA TRP A 125 8.40 7.90 -8.27
C TRP A 125 7.21 7.01 -8.60
N SER A 126 7.42 5.69 -8.70
CA SER A 126 6.40 4.73 -9.12
C SER A 126 5.75 3.98 -7.94
N LYS A 127 6.20 4.22 -6.70
CA LYS A 127 5.61 3.65 -5.48
C LYS A 127 5.18 4.76 -4.53
N PHE A 128 3.91 4.80 -4.12
CA PHE A 128 3.43 5.86 -3.22
C PHE A 128 2.12 5.54 -2.51
N GLU A 129 1.84 6.28 -1.44
CA GLU A 129 0.56 6.24 -0.72
C GLU A 129 -0.13 7.60 -0.73
N ILE A 130 -1.44 7.58 -0.96
CA ILE A 130 -2.33 8.72 -0.82
C ILE A 130 -3.26 8.41 0.33
N VAL A 131 -3.32 9.31 1.30
CA VAL A 131 -4.31 9.25 2.37
C VAL A 131 -5.26 10.42 2.19
N TYR A 132 -6.54 10.12 2.09
CA TYR A 132 -7.61 11.09 2.07
C TYR A 132 -8.33 11.07 3.42
N GLU A 133 -8.47 12.24 4.04
CA GLU A 133 -9.08 12.40 5.36
C GLU A 133 -10.13 13.52 5.27
N ASP A 134 -11.42 13.18 5.40
CA ASP A 134 -12.55 14.10 5.15
C ASP A 134 -12.51 15.38 6.00
N LEU A 135 -12.18 15.27 7.28
CA LEU A 135 -12.25 16.38 8.23
C LEU A 135 -10.90 17.07 8.46
N ASN A 136 -9.79 16.49 7.97
CA ASN A 136 -8.44 16.96 8.30
C ASN A 136 -7.74 17.66 7.13
N HIS A 137 -8.21 17.47 5.89
CA HIS A 137 -7.58 18.07 4.72
C HIS A 137 -8.42 19.23 4.18
N SER A 138 -7.92 20.45 4.34
CA SER A 138 -8.41 21.63 3.64
C SER A 138 -8.32 21.49 2.13
N GLN A 139 -9.12 22.24 1.37
CA GLN A 139 -9.06 22.24 -0.10
C GLN A 139 -7.65 22.53 -0.64
N VAL A 140 -6.88 23.39 0.04
CA VAL A 140 -5.49 23.71 -0.33
C VAL A 140 -4.59 22.48 -0.23
N GLN A 141 -4.65 21.75 0.89
CA GLN A 141 -3.88 20.52 1.08
C GLN A 141 -4.27 19.44 0.07
N GLN A 142 -5.56 19.35 -0.21
CA GLN A 142 -6.12 18.46 -1.22
C GLN A 142 -5.57 18.74 -2.63
N ASP A 143 -5.46 20.03 -3.00
CA ASP A 143 -4.86 20.43 -4.26
C ASP A 143 -3.34 20.19 -4.29
N ASP A 144 -2.64 20.39 -3.17
CA ASP A 144 -1.20 20.10 -3.05
C ASP A 144 -0.89 18.61 -3.23
N ILE A 145 -1.73 17.74 -2.64
CA ILE A 145 -1.65 16.29 -2.85
C ILE A 145 -1.86 15.98 -4.34
N MET A 146 -2.83 16.61 -4.99
CA MET A 146 -3.09 16.39 -6.41
C MET A 146 -1.91 16.83 -7.29
N ARG A 147 -1.34 18.01 -7.04
CA ARG A 147 -0.14 18.51 -7.75
C ARG A 147 1.04 17.56 -7.57
N THR A 148 1.22 17.06 -6.36
CA THR A 148 2.30 16.13 -6.04
C THR A 148 2.07 14.77 -6.72
N LEU A 149 0.84 14.25 -6.71
CA LEU A 149 0.47 13.05 -7.45
C LEU A 149 0.80 13.17 -8.95
N GLN A 150 0.38 14.27 -9.59
CA GLN A 150 0.67 14.51 -11.00
C GLN A 150 2.17 14.60 -11.28
N LEU A 151 2.95 15.22 -10.38
CA LEU A 151 4.40 15.25 -10.47
C LEU A 151 4.99 13.84 -10.42
N TRP A 152 4.56 13.00 -9.48
CA TRP A 152 5.07 11.63 -9.34
C TRP A 152 4.71 10.77 -10.53
N LEU A 153 3.47 10.86 -11.01
CA LEU A 153 3.03 10.17 -12.23
C LEU A 153 3.89 10.57 -13.42
N ARG A 154 4.15 11.87 -13.63
CA ARG A 154 5.04 12.35 -14.69
C ARG A 154 6.47 11.82 -14.55
N ARG A 155 7.03 11.81 -13.34
CA ARG A 155 8.41 11.35 -13.07
C ARG A 155 8.58 9.84 -13.13
N SER A 156 7.52 9.08 -12.86
CA SER A 156 7.47 7.62 -13.00
C SER A 156 7.60 7.16 -14.46
N ARG A 157 7.44 8.08 -15.43
CA ARG A 157 7.57 7.85 -16.88
C ARG A 157 6.71 6.71 -17.39
N GLN A 158 7.28 5.54 -17.70
CA GLN A 158 6.61 4.30 -18.12
C GLN A 158 6.83 3.13 -17.15
N HIS A 159 7.40 3.40 -15.97
CA HIS A 159 7.67 2.39 -14.96
C HIS A 159 6.37 1.83 -14.34
N PRO A 160 6.25 0.52 -14.05
CA PRO A 160 5.07 -0.01 -13.38
C PRO A 160 4.77 0.71 -12.05
N LEU A 161 3.49 1.04 -11.83
CA LEU A 161 2.99 1.80 -10.69
C LEU A 161 2.52 0.86 -9.58
N SER A 162 2.95 1.12 -8.35
CA SER A 162 2.41 0.49 -7.16
C SER A 162 1.89 1.59 -6.23
N PHE A 163 0.63 1.55 -5.83
CA PHE A 163 0.12 2.59 -4.95
C PHE A 163 -0.91 2.09 -3.96
N ARG A 164 -1.05 2.84 -2.87
CA ARG A 164 -2.10 2.69 -1.87
C ARG A 164 -2.93 3.96 -1.83
N LEU A 165 -4.24 3.82 -1.91
CA LEU A 165 -5.18 4.92 -1.67
C LEU A 165 -6.05 4.55 -0.47
N ILE A 166 -5.86 5.29 0.62
CA ILE A 166 -6.53 5.05 1.90
C ILE A 166 -7.46 6.23 2.17
N HIS A 167 -8.75 5.98 2.14
CA HIS A 167 -9.79 6.91 2.55
C HIS A 167 -10.11 6.66 4.02
N LYS A 168 -9.72 7.58 4.91
CA LYS A 168 -10.05 7.51 6.33
C LYS A 168 -11.35 8.25 6.60
N TYR A 169 -12.34 7.50 7.06
CA TYR A 169 -13.64 8.04 7.45
C TYR A 169 -13.58 8.55 8.90
N ALA A 170 -14.01 9.81 9.13
CA ALA A 170 -14.01 10.43 10.45
C ALA A 170 -15.40 10.44 11.12
N GLY A 171 -16.28 9.50 10.75
CA GLY A 171 -17.54 9.25 11.44
C GLY A 171 -18.76 10.04 10.93
N SER A 172 -18.63 10.82 9.85
CA SER A 172 -19.77 11.52 9.23
C SER A 172 -19.76 11.35 7.70
N PRO A 173 -20.89 11.01 7.05
CA PRO A 173 -20.96 10.68 5.62
C PRO A 173 -20.95 11.91 4.71
N THR A 174 -20.23 12.97 5.10
CA THR A 174 -20.33 14.26 4.41
C THR A 174 -19.70 14.23 3.01
N ASN A 175 -18.79 13.29 2.69
CA ASN A 175 -18.24 13.16 1.34
C ASN A 175 -17.71 11.74 0.97
N PRO A 176 -18.59 10.76 0.70
CA PRO A 176 -18.16 9.40 0.31
C PRO A 176 -17.34 9.34 -0.99
N VAL A 177 -17.30 10.42 -1.77
CA VAL A 177 -16.70 10.47 -3.11
C VAL A 177 -15.39 11.27 -3.14
N GLY A 178 -14.91 11.78 -1.99
CA GLY A 178 -13.75 12.68 -1.95
C GLY A 178 -12.44 12.10 -2.50
N SER A 179 -12.20 10.79 -2.31
CA SER A 179 -11.03 10.10 -2.87
C SER A 179 -11.13 9.85 -4.39
N THR A 180 -12.31 9.99 -4.99
CA THR A 180 -12.58 9.65 -6.40
C THR A 180 -11.69 10.45 -7.35
N ARG A 181 -11.44 11.73 -7.09
CA ARG A 181 -10.59 12.54 -7.98
C ARG A 181 -9.16 12.00 -8.13
N TYR A 182 -8.61 11.40 -7.07
CA TYR A 182 -7.28 10.78 -7.13
C TYR A 182 -7.35 9.49 -7.93
N LEU A 183 -8.40 8.68 -7.71
CA LEU A 183 -8.68 7.49 -8.50
C LEU A 183 -8.84 7.81 -9.98
N THR A 184 -9.65 8.81 -10.35
CA THR A 184 -9.80 9.26 -11.75
C THR A 184 -8.45 9.57 -12.39
N THR A 185 -7.58 10.27 -11.66
CA THR A 185 -6.22 10.58 -12.13
C THR A 185 -5.38 9.30 -12.29
N LEU A 186 -5.46 8.36 -11.35
CA LEU A 186 -4.72 7.11 -11.39
C LEU A 186 -5.19 6.17 -12.51
N VAL A 187 -6.49 6.14 -12.79
CA VAL A 187 -7.10 5.28 -13.82
C VAL A 187 -6.61 5.63 -15.22
N SER A 188 -6.32 6.91 -15.49
CA SER A 188 -5.68 7.32 -16.75
C SER A 188 -4.30 6.67 -16.98
N HIS A 189 -3.71 6.08 -15.94
CA HIS A 189 -2.44 5.35 -15.96
C HIS A 189 -2.61 3.84 -15.68
N ALA A 190 -3.83 3.31 -15.80
CA ALA A 190 -4.19 1.92 -15.48
C ALA A 190 -3.34 0.87 -16.22
N SER A 191 -2.91 1.17 -17.45
CA SER A 191 -2.08 0.27 -18.28
C SER A 191 -0.74 -0.12 -17.64
N ARG A 192 -0.31 0.61 -16.62
CA ARG A 192 0.94 0.37 -15.88
C ARG A 192 0.73 0.03 -14.42
N TRP A 193 -0.50 -0.19 -13.97
CA TRP A 193 -0.76 -0.62 -12.61
C TRP A 193 -0.12 -2.00 -12.37
N GLN A 194 0.62 -2.13 -11.28
CA GLN A 194 1.30 -3.35 -10.88
C GLN A 194 0.77 -3.88 -9.55
N ASN A 195 0.77 -3.03 -8.52
CA ASN A 195 0.26 -3.39 -7.19
C ASN A 195 -0.67 -2.27 -6.72
N VAL A 196 -1.95 -2.56 -6.65
CA VAL A 196 -2.98 -1.57 -6.32
C VAL A 196 -3.64 -1.96 -5.02
N GLN A 197 -3.66 -1.03 -4.07
CA GLN A 197 -4.43 -1.16 -2.85
C GLN A 197 -5.37 0.03 -2.70
N PHE A 198 -6.65 -0.26 -2.52
CA PHE A 198 -7.66 0.73 -2.19
C PHE A 198 -8.34 0.34 -0.88
N HIS A 199 -8.44 1.29 0.04
CA HIS A 199 -9.22 1.17 1.26
C HIS A 199 -10.17 2.36 1.34
N GLY A 200 -11.48 2.13 1.39
CA GLY A 200 -12.44 3.23 1.40
C GLY A 200 -13.87 2.86 1.03
N PRO A 201 -14.73 3.87 0.78
CA PRO A 201 -16.11 3.68 0.32
C PRO A 201 -16.17 3.09 -1.09
N SER A 202 -17.11 2.17 -1.34
CA SER A 202 -17.30 1.55 -2.66
C SER A 202 -17.69 2.57 -3.76
N GLU A 203 -18.33 3.67 -3.36
CA GLU A 203 -18.74 4.78 -4.22
C GLU A 203 -17.56 5.43 -4.93
N SER A 204 -16.38 5.41 -4.32
CA SER A 204 -15.17 5.93 -4.96
C SER A 204 -14.70 5.09 -6.15
N LEU A 205 -15.13 3.83 -6.23
CA LEU A 205 -14.76 2.89 -7.30
C LEU A 205 -15.79 2.84 -8.44
N VAL A 206 -16.91 3.57 -8.33
CA VAL A 206 -18.01 3.54 -9.32
C VAL A 206 -17.56 3.85 -10.76
N LEU A 207 -16.50 4.66 -10.90
CA LEU A 207 -15.98 5.03 -12.21
C LEU A 207 -15.12 3.94 -12.84
N LEU A 208 -14.57 3.01 -12.05
CA LEU A 208 -13.61 2.02 -12.53
C LEU A 208 -14.15 1.17 -13.69
N PRO A 209 -15.36 0.57 -13.62
CA PRO A 209 -15.85 -0.28 -14.71
C PRO A 209 -15.96 0.48 -16.04
N SER A 210 -16.30 1.76 -16.00
CA SER A 210 -16.47 2.60 -17.20
C SER A 210 -15.16 3.17 -17.75
N GLN A 211 -14.15 3.38 -16.90
CA GLN A 211 -12.92 4.09 -17.24
C GLN A 211 -11.70 3.17 -17.39
N LEU A 212 -11.77 1.95 -16.86
CA LEU A 212 -10.70 0.99 -17.04
C LEU A 212 -10.63 0.60 -18.52
N PRO A 213 -9.44 0.65 -19.14
CA PRO A 213 -9.30 0.26 -20.53
C PRO A 213 -9.65 -1.22 -20.67
N ASN A 214 -10.72 -1.53 -21.44
CA ASN A 214 -11.24 -2.87 -21.72
C ASN A 214 -10.13 -3.93 -21.84
N GLY A 215 -9.82 -4.61 -20.73
CA GLY A 215 -8.86 -5.73 -20.67
C GLY A 215 -7.37 -5.37 -20.69
N LYS A 216 -6.94 -4.13 -20.41
CA LYS A 216 -5.51 -3.74 -20.44
C LYS A 216 -4.97 -3.29 -19.09
N LEU A 217 -4.95 -4.21 -18.13
CA LEU A 217 -4.12 -4.12 -16.92
C LEU A 217 -2.88 -5.04 -17.05
N PRO A 218 -2.05 -4.93 -18.12
CA PRO A 218 -1.07 -5.96 -18.49
C PRO A 218 0.04 -6.18 -17.46
N THR A 219 0.29 -5.20 -16.59
CA THR A 219 1.33 -5.29 -15.56
C THR A 219 0.79 -5.66 -14.19
N LEU A 220 -0.52 -5.82 -14.02
CA LEU A 220 -1.14 -6.00 -12.71
C LEU A 220 -0.77 -7.36 -12.12
N ARG A 221 -0.15 -7.33 -10.94
CA ARG A 221 0.29 -8.49 -10.17
C ARG A 221 -0.46 -8.62 -8.85
N SER A 222 -0.79 -7.50 -8.22
CA SER A 222 -1.49 -7.50 -6.94
C SER A 222 -2.65 -6.53 -6.95
N LEU A 223 -3.81 -6.99 -6.47
CA LEU A 223 -5.02 -6.17 -6.29
C LEU A 223 -5.56 -6.36 -4.88
N SER A 224 -5.74 -5.26 -4.16
CA SER A 224 -6.31 -5.24 -2.81
C SER A 224 -7.41 -4.18 -2.73
N PHE A 225 -8.65 -4.59 -2.49
CA PHE A 225 -9.81 -3.73 -2.29
C PHE A 225 -10.45 -4.02 -0.95
N HIS A 226 -10.35 -3.07 -0.04
CA HIS A 226 -10.98 -3.09 1.28
C HIS A 226 -12.07 -2.04 1.27
N VAL A 227 -13.27 -2.44 0.88
CA VAL A 227 -14.38 -1.54 0.62
C VAL A 227 -15.53 -1.73 1.59
N ASN A 228 -15.97 -0.63 2.18
CA ASN A 228 -17.20 -0.58 2.93
C ASN A 228 -18.30 -0.12 1.97
N GLY A 229 -19.31 -0.96 1.75
CA GLY A 229 -20.48 -0.56 0.96
C GLY A 229 -21.31 0.48 1.69
N SER A 230 -22.11 1.23 0.92
CA SER A 230 -23.32 1.89 1.42
C SER A 230 -24.51 1.38 0.61
N ALA A 231 -25.69 1.36 1.23
CA ALA A 231 -26.93 0.95 0.56
C ALA A 231 -27.16 1.81 -0.71
N GLY A 232 -27.26 1.15 -1.87
CA GLY A 232 -27.55 1.79 -3.15
C GLY A 232 -26.37 1.91 -4.13
N PHE A 233 -25.14 1.57 -3.71
CA PHE A 233 -23.97 1.53 -4.60
C PHE A 233 -23.31 0.15 -4.61
N PRO A 234 -23.92 -0.83 -5.31
CA PRO A 234 -23.33 -2.15 -5.45
C PRO A 234 -22.04 -2.05 -6.26
N PHE A 235 -20.96 -2.58 -5.67
CA PHE A 235 -19.67 -2.70 -6.34
C PHE A 235 -19.39 -4.17 -6.58
N ASP A 236 -19.43 -4.56 -7.85
CA ASP A 236 -19.07 -5.89 -8.30
C ASP A 236 -17.67 -5.88 -8.92
N VAL A 237 -16.76 -6.64 -8.33
CA VAL A 237 -15.39 -6.82 -8.82
C VAL A 237 -15.37 -7.48 -10.21
N ALA A 238 -16.33 -8.34 -10.54
CA ALA A 238 -16.37 -9.01 -11.83
C ALA A 238 -16.55 -8.02 -13.00
N SER A 239 -17.15 -6.85 -12.75
CA SER A 239 -17.32 -5.78 -13.73
C SER A 239 -16.01 -5.14 -14.20
N LEU A 240 -14.91 -5.31 -13.46
CA LEU A 240 -13.63 -4.64 -13.72
C LEU A 240 -12.76 -5.30 -14.80
N ASN A 241 -13.21 -6.43 -15.37
CA ASN A 241 -12.50 -7.21 -16.39
C ASN A 241 -11.02 -7.43 -16.04
N ILE A 242 -10.80 -7.90 -14.80
CA ILE A 242 -9.46 -8.11 -14.23
C ILE A 242 -8.79 -9.32 -14.89
N PRO A 243 -7.51 -9.22 -15.29
CA PRO A 243 -6.77 -10.37 -15.81
C PRO A 243 -6.35 -11.30 -14.66
N TRP A 244 -7.28 -12.14 -14.19
CA TRP A 244 -7.11 -13.03 -13.04
C TRP A 244 -5.88 -13.95 -13.11
N SER A 245 -5.54 -14.44 -14.31
CA SER A 245 -4.47 -15.43 -14.52
C SER A 245 -3.05 -14.93 -14.23
N GLN A 246 -2.80 -13.61 -14.29
CA GLN A 246 -1.48 -13.02 -14.05
C GLN A 246 -1.30 -12.49 -12.61
N LEU A 247 -2.36 -12.51 -11.80
CA LEU A 247 -2.32 -12.06 -10.42
C LEU A 247 -1.52 -13.04 -9.55
N SER A 248 -0.63 -12.49 -8.74
CA SER A 248 0.10 -13.18 -7.68
C SER A 248 -0.46 -12.89 -6.29
N GLY A 249 -1.20 -11.78 -6.12
CA GLY A 249 -1.83 -11.39 -4.88
C GLY A 249 -3.24 -10.87 -5.09
N LEU A 250 -4.19 -11.38 -4.32
CA LEU A 250 -5.58 -10.94 -4.36
C LEU A 250 -6.10 -10.73 -2.94
N ASP A 251 -6.67 -9.56 -2.67
CA ASP A 251 -7.22 -9.22 -1.37
C ASP A 251 -8.53 -8.45 -1.53
N LEU A 252 -9.67 -9.13 -1.41
CA LEU A 252 -10.99 -8.53 -1.54
C LEU A 252 -11.70 -8.63 -0.19
N GLN A 253 -11.92 -7.48 0.44
CA GLN A 253 -12.61 -7.33 1.71
C GLN A 253 -13.79 -6.36 1.50
N ILE A 254 -14.92 -6.88 1.05
CA ILE A 254 -16.12 -6.11 0.69
C ILE A 254 -17.23 -6.30 1.73
N TYR A 255 -17.48 -5.29 2.56
CA TYR A 255 -18.41 -5.41 3.69
C TYR A 255 -19.85 -5.01 3.30
N GLN A 256 -20.82 -5.49 4.09
CA GLN A 256 -22.27 -5.19 4.02
C GLN A 256 -22.96 -5.82 2.80
N ASP A 257 -23.92 -5.12 2.19
CA ASP A 257 -24.79 -5.62 1.10
C ASP A 257 -24.04 -6.00 -0.19
N ASN A 258 -22.74 -5.71 -0.26
CA ASN A 258 -21.88 -5.96 -1.42
C ASN A 258 -20.95 -7.16 -1.23
N ALA A 259 -21.06 -7.88 -0.11
CA ALA A 259 -20.17 -9.00 0.17
C ALA A 259 -20.33 -10.13 -0.86
N HIS A 260 -19.20 -10.67 -1.31
CA HIS A 260 -19.17 -11.75 -2.29
C HIS A 260 -19.75 -13.04 -1.74
N SER A 261 -20.45 -13.81 -2.56
CA SER A 261 -20.81 -15.19 -2.16
C SER A 261 -19.59 -16.12 -2.21
N LEU A 262 -19.65 -17.25 -1.50
CA LEU A 262 -18.63 -18.29 -1.61
C LEU A 262 -18.51 -18.83 -3.05
N ASN A 263 -19.60 -18.87 -3.82
CA ASN A 263 -19.59 -19.25 -5.23
C ASN A 263 -18.78 -18.26 -6.07
N GLU A 264 -18.97 -16.96 -5.89
CA GLU A 264 -18.18 -15.94 -6.58
C GLU A 264 -16.69 -16.07 -6.25
N CYS A 265 -16.37 -16.23 -4.96
CA CYS A 265 -15.00 -16.45 -4.52
C CYS A 265 -14.37 -17.67 -5.22
N PHE A 266 -15.13 -18.76 -5.35
CA PHE A 266 -14.69 -19.95 -6.07
C PHE A 266 -14.40 -19.65 -7.56
N THR A 267 -15.24 -18.86 -8.23
CA THR A 267 -15.00 -18.46 -9.63
C THR A 267 -13.77 -17.57 -9.80
N PHE A 268 -13.47 -16.71 -8.83
CA PHE A 268 -12.27 -15.88 -8.86
C PHE A 268 -11.01 -16.75 -8.68
N LEU A 269 -11.05 -17.69 -7.74
CA LEU A 269 -9.95 -18.62 -7.48
C LEU A 269 -9.69 -19.57 -8.65
N SER A 270 -10.73 -20.07 -9.33
CA SER A 270 -10.56 -20.97 -10.48
C SER A 270 -9.85 -20.27 -11.65
N SER A 271 -10.12 -18.97 -11.80
CA SER A 271 -9.54 -18.11 -12.85
C SER A 271 -8.10 -17.67 -12.54
N ALA A 272 -7.67 -17.72 -11.28
CA ALA A 272 -6.42 -17.12 -10.80
C ALA A 272 -5.44 -18.17 -10.24
N ARG A 273 -4.83 -18.97 -11.12
CA ARG A 273 -3.95 -20.11 -10.71
C ARG A 273 -2.56 -19.73 -10.22
N ASN A 274 -2.11 -18.50 -10.46
CA ASN A 274 -0.76 -18.01 -10.09
C ASN A 274 -0.73 -17.28 -8.74
N LEU A 275 -1.82 -17.33 -7.98
CA LEU A 275 -1.93 -16.66 -6.69
C LEU A 275 -0.97 -17.28 -5.66
N THR A 276 -0.28 -16.41 -4.95
CA THR A 276 0.65 -16.73 -3.85
C THR A 276 0.11 -16.33 -2.49
N CYS A 277 -0.72 -15.27 -2.46
CA CYS A 277 -1.47 -14.83 -1.31
C CYS A 277 -2.90 -14.44 -1.70
N VAL A 278 -3.85 -14.87 -0.89
CA VAL A 278 -5.28 -14.58 -1.05
C VAL A 278 -5.88 -14.18 0.29
N ALA A 279 -6.63 -13.09 0.30
CA ALA A 279 -7.51 -12.73 1.40
C ALA A 279 -8.89 -12.39 0.83
N LEU A 280 -9.91 -13.16 1.17
CA LEU A 280 -11.27 -12.95 0.70
C LEU A 280 -12.20 -12.83 1.88
N ASN A 281 -13.25 -12.06 1.73
CA ASN A 281 -14.42 -12.19 2.56
C ASN A 281 -15.60 -12.73 1.77
N ALA A 282 -16.45 -13.53 2.41
CA ALA A 282 -17.54 -14.18 1.74
C ALA A 282 -18.79 -14.34 2.63
N THR A 283 -19.96 -14.38 2.01
CA THR A 283 -21.25 -14.72 2.62
C THR A 283 -21.72 -16.10 2.17
N PHE A 284 -22.67 -16.66 2.93
CA PHE A 284 -23.39 -17.89 2.59
C PHE A 284 -24.54 -17.64 1.61
N PRO A 285 -25.06 -18.68 0.94
CA PRO A 285 -24.63 -20.09 0.95
C PRO A 285 -23.53 -20.40 -0.08
N PHE A 286 -22.84 -21.53 0.09
CA PHE A 286 -22.12 -22.18 -1.02
C PHE A 286 -23.03 -23.25 -1.60
N THR A 287 -23.42 -23.10 -2.85
CA THR A 287 -24.22 -24.12 -3.54
C THR A 287 -23.36 -24.85 -4.55
N LEU A 288 -23.21 -26.16 -4.37
CA LEU A 288 -22.39 -27.02 -5.22
C LEU A 288 -22.92 -27.15 -6.66
N GLY A 289 -24.16 -26.69 -6.92
CA GLY A 289 -24.97 -26.95 -8.13
C GLY A 289 -24.38 -26.53 -9.49
N GLY A 290 -23.17 -25.99 -9.54
CA GLY A 290 -22.43 -25.74 -10.79
C GLY A 290 -20.92 -26.02 -10.75
N HIS A 291 -20.37 -26.53 -9.64
CA HIS A 291 -18.92 -26.66 -9.44
C HIS A 291 -18.54 -28.09 -9.06
N LEU A 292 -18.33 -28.95 -10.08
CA LEU A 292 -17.89 -30.35 -9.91
C LEU A 292 -16.36 -30.51 -9.94
N GLU A 293 -15.60 -29.43 -10.14
CA GLU A 293 -14.15 -29.48 -10.32
C GLU A 293 -13.41 -28.98 -9.09
N THR A 294 -12.49 -29.79 -8.55
CA THR A 294 -11.56 -29.34 -7.51
C THR A 294 -10.55 -28.35 -8.11
N ILE A 295 -10.49 -27.13 -7.59
CA ILE A 295 -9.49 -26.14 -7.97
C ILE A 295 -8.18 -26.47 -7.27
N THR A 296 -7.08 -26.53 -8.02
CA THR A 296 -5.73 -26.63 -7.43
C THR A 296 -5.02 -25.29 -7.53
N LEU A 297 -4.53 -24.77 -6.40
CA LEU A 297 -3.78 -23.52 -6.28
C LEU A 297 -2.34 -23.85 -5.86
N PRO A 298 -1.47 -24.29 -6.79
CA PRO A 298 -0.17 -24.88 -6.45
C PRO A 298 0.82 -23.89 -5.87
N TYR A 299 0.70 -22.59 -6.17
CA TYR A 299 1.62 -21.55 -5.72
C TYR A 299 1.14 -20.81 -4.46
N LEU A 300 -0.08 -21.10 -4.01
CA LEU A 300 -0.70 -20.37 -2.92
C LEU A 300 -0.07 -20.78 -1.58
N ARG A 301 0.50 -19.79 -0.90
CA ARG A 301 1.18 -19.95 0.39
C ARG A 301 0.35 -19.39 1.54
N SER A 302 -0.37 -18.29 1.30
CA SER A 302 -1.21 -17.65 2.31
C SER A 302 -2.65 -17.59 1.84
N PHE A 303 -3.57 -18.17 2.62
CA PHE A 303 -5.00 -18.11 2.36
C PHE A 303 -5.75 -17.62 3.60
N LYS A 304 -6.40 -16.46 3.48
CA LYS A 304 -7.28 -15.88 4.49
C LYS A 304 -8.71 -15.86 3.94
N LEU A 305 -9.64 -16.39 4.70
CA LEU A 305 -11.07 -16.33 4.41
C LEU A 305 -11.80 -15.75 5.63
N SER A 306 -12.55 -14.68 5.41
CA SER A 306 -13.36 -14.01 6.44
C SER A 306 -14.84 -14.18 6.10
N ILE A 307 -15.56 -14.95 6.89
CA ILE A 307 -16.99 -15.19 6.66
C ILE A 307 -17.82 -14.08 7.30
N GLN A 308 -18.80 -13.58 6.55
CA GLN A 308 -19.76 -12.57 7.01
C GLN A 308 -21.17 -13.15 7.09
N GLY A 309 -21.91 -12.76 8.12
CA GLY A 309 -23.32 -13.08 8.30
C GLY A 309 -23.62 -13.92 9.54
N SER A 310 -24.90 -13.94 9.93
CA SER A 310 -25.39 -14.82 11.00
C SER A 310 -25.75 -16.19 10.44
N ASP A 311 -25.19 -17.25 11.01
CA ASP A 311 -25.54 -18.63 10.69
C ASP A 311 -26.89 -19.03 11.34
N SER A 312 -27.98 -18.44 10.87
CA SER A 312 -29.31 -18.67 11.43
C SER A 312 -29.83 -20.08 11.16
N GLU A 313 -29.33 -20.74 10.11
CA GLU A 313 -29.80 -22.06 9.65
C GLU A 313 -28.82 -23.20 9.98
N GLY A 314 -27.63 -22.92 10.53
CA GLY A 314 -26.61 -23.94 10.77
C GLY A 314 -25.96 -24.50 9.50
N THR A 315 -26.21 -23.88 8.34
CA THR A 315 -25.77 -24.34 7.02
C THR A 315 -24.40 -23.77 6.63
N ALA A 316 -23.88 -22.85 7.43
CA ALA A 316 -22.60 -22.21 7.21
C ALA A 316 -21.40 -23.17 7.24
N GLU A 317 -21.35 -24.01 8.27
CA GLU A 317 -20.26 -24.96 8.45
C GLU A 317 -20.22 -25.97 7.30
N LEU A 318 -21.40 -26.44 6.86
CA LEU A 318 -21.55 -27.32 5.71
C LEU A 318 -21.09 -26.64 4.41
N SER A 319 -21.54 -25.41 4.17
CA SER A 319 -21.13 -24.62 2.99
C SER A 319 -19.62 -24.39 2.94
N LEU A 320 -19.00 -24.06 4.08
CA LEU A 320 -17.55 -23.89 4.20
C LEU A 320 -16.82 -25.21 3.93
N ARG A 321 -17.30 -26.30 4.55
CA ARG A 321 -16.69 -27.62 4.37
C ARG A 321 -16.70 -28.00 2.90
N ASP A 322 -17.85 -27.90 2.26
CA ASP A 322 -18.01 -28.21 0.83
C ASP A 322 -17.08 -27.33 -0.02
N PHE A 323 -16.99 -26.03 0.27
CA PHE A 323 -16.06 -25.13 -0.41
C PHE A 323 -14.59 -25.58 -0.26
N LEU A 324 -14.15 -25.90 0.98
CA LEU A 324 -12.78 -26.30 1.25
C LEU A 324 -12.42 -27.69 0.68
N GLU A 325 -13.38 -28.61 0.61
CA GLU A 325 -13.19 -29.92 -0.06
C GLU A 325 -12.89 -29.75 -1.56
N HIS A 326 -13.36 -28.67 -2.18
CA HIS A 326 -13.14 -28.37 -3.59
C HIS A 326 -11.93 -27.44 -3.85
N VAL A 327 -11.17 -27.05 -2.82
CA VAL A 327 -10.00 -26.18 -2.96
C VAL A 327 -8.74 -26.88 -2.45
N SER A 328 -7.92 -27.37 -3.37
CA SER A 328 -6.64 -28.02 -3.10
C SER A 328 -5.48 -27.02 -3.08
N ILE A 329 -4.81 -26.89 -1.93
CA ILE A 329 -3.71 -25.94 -1.72
C ILE A 329 -2.48 -26.68 -1.18
N PRO A 330 -1.68 -27.35 -2.04
CA PRO A 330 -0.64 -28.26 -1.59
C PRO A 330 0.52 -27.59 -0.83
N ASN A 331 0.77 -26.30 -1.09
CA ASN A 331 1.91 -25.55 -0.55
C ASN A 331 1.51 -24.48 0.49
N LEU A 332 0.37 -24.68 1.16
CA LEU A 332 -0.18 -23.73 2.11
C LEU A 332 0.71 -23.61 3.36
N THR A 333 1.28 -22.43 3.57
CA THR A 333 2.09 -22.12 4.77
C THR A 333 1.25 -21.44 5.86
N THR A 334 0.21 -20.71 5.46
CA THR A 334 -0.60 -19.92 6.39
C THR A 334 -2.06 -19.95 5.97
N PHE A 335 -2.91 -20.48 6.86
CA PHE A 335 -4.35 -20.49 6.71
C PHE A 335 -4.99 -19.70 7.86
N SER A 336 -5.87 -18.75 7.53
CA SER A 336 -6.63 -17.98 8.51
C SER A 336 -8.10 -18.01 8.14
N LEU A 337 -8.92 -18.53 9.06
CA LEU A 337 -10.38 -18.48 8.94
C LEU A 337 -10.91 -17.58 10.04
N GLU A 338 -11.61 -16.52 9.66
CA GLU A 338 -12.21 -15.56 10.59
C GLU A 338 -13.72 -15.54 10.41
N TRP A 339 -14.46 -15.48 11.53
CA TRP A 339 -15.89 -15.26 11.53
C TRP A 339 -16.18 -13.83 11.96
N GLN A 340 -16.92 -13.10 11.14
CA GLN A 340 -17.25 -11.70 11.40
C GLN A 340 -18.72 -11.59 11.80
N ASP A 341 -18.96 -11.45 13.11
CA ASP A 341 -20.31 -11.21 13.62
C ASP A 341 -20.84 -9.87 13.09
N PRO A 342 -22.10 -9.83 12.61
CA PRO A 342 -22.75 -8.56 12.32
C PRO A 342 -22.91 -7.80 13.65
N ARG A 343 -22.23 -6.67 13.78
CA ARG A 343 -22.39 -5.75 14.91
C ARG A 343 -23.44 -4.70 14.62
#